data_AF-A0A935K8P2-F1
#
_entry.id   AF-A0A935K8P2-F1
#
_cell.length_a   1.000
_cell.length_b   1.000
_cell.length_c   1.000
_cell.angle_alpha   90.00
_cell.angle_beta   90.00
_cell.angle_gamma   90.00
#
_symmetry.space_group_name_H-M   'P 1'
#
loop_
_entity.id
_entity.type
_entity.pdbx_description
1 polymer ?
#
loop_
_entity_poly.entity_id
_entity_poly.type
_entity_poly.pdbx_seq_one_letter_code
_entity_poly.pdbx_strand_id
1 'polypeptide(L)'
;MHRFRPTTSDNGPEGTSLALAEAIKRDYAMGYVFEAVAKAHFEGDFHIANLGEVDRPTTMIGSIDFTKRHGVRLPGGFAGSRPAPPFEVLASPCHLTAALCKDYFSDRSA
;
A
#
# COMPACT_ATOMS: atom_id res chain seq x y z
N MET A 1 -27.19 -5.49 -10.29
CA MET A 1 -26.92 -4.12 -9.81
C MET A 1 -26.30 -4.20 -8.42
N HIS A 2 -24.97 -4.23 -8.33
CA HIS A 2 -24.27 -4.21 -7.04
C HIS A 2 -24.33 -2.78 -6.51
N ARG A 3 -25.12 -2.52 -5.45
CA ARG A 3 -25.21 -1.19 -4.86
C ARG A 3 -23.86 -0.85 -4.24
N PHE A 4 -23.25 0.22 -4.71
CA PHE A 4 -22.18 0.93 -4.00
C PHE A 4 -22.71 1.30 -2.61
N ARG A 5 -22.17 0.65 -1.57
CA ARG A 5 -22.45 0.99 -0.19
C ARG A 5 -21.15 1.54 0.39
N PRO A 6 -20.95 2.86 0.39
CA PRO A 6 -19.77 3.42 1.03
C PRO A 6 -19.84 3.07 2.52
N THR A 7 -18.78 2.47 3.05
CA THR A 7 -18.63 2.27 4.49
C THR A 7 -18.45 3.64 5.12
N THR A 8 -19.55 4.25 5.55
CA THR A 8 -19.61 5.57 6.15
C THR A 8 -19.23 5.52 7.62
N SER A 9 -17.96 5.28 7.93
CA SER A 9 -17.43 5.49 9.27
C SER A 9 -16.19 6.36 9.16
N ASP A 10 -16.39 7.64 9.47
CA ASP A 10 -15.39 8.71 9.65
C ASP A 10 -14.42 8.96 8.50
N ASN A 11 -14.78 9.86 7.58
CA ASN A 11 -13.85 10.32 6.56
C ASN A 11 -13.99 11.83 6.36
N GLY A 12 -12.98 12.59 6.82
CA GLY A 12 -12.71 13.92 6.30
C GLY A 12 -12.48 13.90 4.78
N PRO A 13 -12.16 15.04 4.16
CA PRO A 13 -11.96 15.12 2.72
C PRO A 13 -10.90 14.12 2.20
N GLU A 14 -9.86 13.84 2.97
CA GLU A 14 -8.83 12.85 2.63
C GLU A 14 -9.38 11.42 2.60
N GLY A 15 -10.14 11.03 3.62
CA GLY A 15 -10.72 9.69 3.71
C GLY A 15 -11.71 9.40 2.58
N THR A 16 -12.49 10.42 2.20
CA THR A 16 -13.42 10.32 1.07
C THR A 16 -12.65 10.14 -0.25
N SER A 17 -11.56 10.89 -0.43
CA SER A 17 -10.71 10.79 -1.62
C SER A 17 -10.06 9.41 -1.73
N LEU A 18 -9.59 8.86 -0.61
CA LEU A 18 -9.03 7.50 -0.55
C LEU A 18 -10.08 6.44 -0.90
N ALA A 19 -11.28 6.53 -0.33
CA ALA A 19 -12.36 5.59 -0.61
C ALA A 19 -12.79 5.61 -2.09
N LEU A 20 -12.83 6.80 -2.70
CA LEU A 20 -13.12 6.95 -4.13
C LEU A 20 -12.01 6.34 -4.99
N ALA A 21 -10.74 6.62 -4.68
CA ALA A 21 -9.61 6.05 -5.40
C ALA A 21 -9.59 4.52 -5.30
N GLU A 22 -9.85 3.97 -4.12
CA GLU A 22 -9.92 2.53 -3.87
C GLU A 22 -11.03 1.86 -4.69
N ALA A 23 -12.22 2.48 -4.76
CA ALA A 23 -13.34 1.97 -5.54
C ALA A 23 -13.03 1.95 -7.04
N ILE A 24 -12.49 3.05 -7.58
CA ILE A 24 -12.13 3.14 -9.01
C ILE A 24 -11.07 2.10 -9.37
N LYS A 25 -10.05 1.93 -8.53
CA LYS A 25 -8.99 0.94 -8.75
C LYS A 25 -9.50 -0.49 -8.66
N ARG A 26 -10.42 -0.77 -7.74
CA ARG A 26 -11.07 -2.09 -7.64
C ARG A 26 -11.84 -2.44 -8.92
N ASP A 27 -12.62 -1.50 -9.44
CA ASP A 27 -13.37 -1.70 -10.69
C ASP A 27 -12.43 -1.88 -11.88
N TYR A 28 -11.34 -1.11 -11.94
CA TYR A 28 -10.30 -1.28 -12.95
C TYR A 28 -9.62 -2.65 -12.86
N ALA A 29 -9.26 -3.09 -11.65
CA ALA A 29 -8.63 -4.38 -11.42
C ALA A 29 -9.52 -5.53 -11.92
N MET A 30 -10.82 -5.48 -11.62
CA MET A 30 -11.77 -6.51 -12.03
C MET A 30 -12.11 -6.48 -13.52
N GLY A 31 -12.21 -5.29 -14.10
CA GLY A 31 -12.58 -5.12 -15.51
C GLY A 31 -11.43 -5.33 -16.49
N TYR A 32 -10.18 -5.08 -16.09
CA TYR A 32 -9.06 -5.00 -17.03
C TYR A 32 -7.83 -5.82 -16.63
N VAL A 33 -7.53 -5.97 -15.33
CA VAL A 33 -6.31 -6.68 -14.88
C VAL A 33 -6.57 -8.16 -14.66
N PHE A 34 -7.68 -8.49 -13.99
CA PHE A 34 -8.05 -9.84 -13.58
C PHE A 34 -9.32 -10.36 -14.26
N GLU A 35 -9.67 -9.81 -15.42
CA GLU A 35 -10.91 -10.12 -16.16
C GLU A 35 -11.17 -11.63 -16.28
N ALA A 36 -10.13 -12.39 -16.65
CA ALA A 36 -10.22 -13.84 -16.84
C ALA A 36 -10.66 -14.63 -15.60
N VAL A 37 -10.47 -14.06 -14.40
CA VAL A 37 -10.75 -14.72 -13.13
C VAL A 37 -11.71 -13.93 -12.23
N ALA A 38 -12.24 -12.79 -12.73
CA ALA A 38 -13.12 -11.90 -11.99
C ALA A 38 -14.44 -12.58 -11.59
N LYS A 39 -14.99 -13.43 -12.47
CA LYS A 39 -16.22 -14.18 -12.18
C LYS A 39 -16.06 -15.09 -10.95
N ALA A 40 -15.01 -15.89 -10.93
CA ALA A 40 -14.71 -16.79 -9.82
C ALA A 40 -14.45 -16.02 -8.51
N HIS A 41 -13.86 -14.82 -8.59
CA HIS A 41 -13.76 -13.93 -7.44
C HIS A 41 -15.13 -13.47 -6.91
N PHE A 42 -16.05 -13.06 -7.80
CA PHE A 42 -17.40 -12.62 -7.43
C PHE A 42 -18.29 -13.76 -6.92
N GLU A 43 -18.11 -14.96 -7.45
CA GLU A 43 -18.83 -16.16 -7.02
C GLU A 43 -18.27 -16.74 -5.71
N GLY A 44 -17.09 -16.29 -5.28
CA GLY A 44 -16.47 -16.68 -4.01
C GLY A 44 -15.63 -17.95 -4.09
N ASP A 45 -15.27 -18.40 -5.29
CA ASP A 45 -14.37 -19.55 -5.49
C ASP A 45 -12.98 -19.27 -4.93
N PHE A 46 -12.52 -18.01 -5.03
CA PHE A 46 -11.32 -17.53 -4.36
C PHE A 46 -11.39 -16.00 -4.14
N HIS A 47 -10.56 -15.49 -3.24
CA HIS A 47 -10.51 -14.07 -2.93
C HIS A 47 -9.20 -13.43 -3.43
N ILE A 48 -9.31 -12.31 -4.15
CA ILE A 48 -8.19 -11.46 -4.51
C ILE A 48 -8.17 -10.30 -3.51
N ALA A 49 -7.08 -10.22 -2.74
CA ALA A 49 -6.88 -9.16 -1.76
C ALA A 49 -6.46 -7.85 -2.42
N ASN A 50 -6.68 -6.72 -1.72
CA ASN A 50 -6.15 -5.39 -2.03
C ASN A 50 -6.41 -4.88 -3.47
N LEU A 51 -7.57 -5.20 -4.05
CA LEU A 51 -7.94 -4.77 -5.40
C LEU A 51 -7.97 -3.25 -5.60
N GLY A 52 -8.21 -2.49 -4.54
CA GLY A 52 -8.14 -1.02 -4.56
C GLY A 52 -6.71 -0.46 -4.62
N GLU A 53 -5.70 -1.33 -4.58
CA GLU A 53 -4.27 -1.01 -4.58
C GLU A 53 -3.53 -1.87 -5.62
N VAL A 54 -4.21 -2.18 -6.74
CA VAL A 54 -3.67 -3.02 -7.84
C VAL A 54 -2.41 -2.45 -8.50
N ASP A 55 -2.16 -1.16 -8.34
CA ASP A 55 -1.03 -0.43 -8.92
C ASP A 55 0.25 -0.47 -8.07
N ARG A 56 0.25 -1.20 -6.94
CA ARG A 56 1.40 -1.24 -6.03
C ARG A 56 1.68 -2.64 -5.49
N PRO A 57 2.94 -2.95 -5.13
CA PRO A 57 3.31 -4.21 -4.49
C PRO A 57 2.66 -4.39 -3.12
N THR A 58 2.48 -5.64 -2.69
CA THR A 58 1.74 -5.94 -1.45
C THR A 58 2.53 -5.60 -0.20
N THR A 59 3.71 -6.18 -0.04
CA THR A 59 4.53 -6.00 1.16
C THR A 59 6.01 -6.07 0.81
N MET A 60 6.85 -5.58 1.71
CA MET A 60 8.30 -5.66 1.62
C MET A 60 8.87 -5.99 2.98
N ILE A 61 9.84 -6.90 3.00
CA ILE A 61 10.70 -7.13 4.15
C ILE A 61 12.11 -6.69 3.76
N GLY A 62 12.66 -5.75 4.54
CA GLY A 62 13.99 -5.19 4.32
C GLY A 62 14.96 -5.59 5.44
N SER A 63 16.25 -5.71 5.10
CA SER A 63 17.31 -5.89 6.10
C SER A 63 17.58 -4.58 6.83
N ILE A 64 17.53 -4.59 8.16
CA ILE A 64 17.93 -3.45 9.00
C ILE A 64 19.38 -3.06 8.73
N ASP A 65 20.26 -4.05 8.52
CA ASP A 65 21.66 -3.80 8.23
C ASP A 65 21.87 -3.14 6.87
N PHE A 66 21.01 -3.43 5.90
CA PHE A 66 20.99 -2.72 4.62
C PHE A 66 20.60 -1.25 4.80
N THR A 67 19.50 -0.97 5.52
CA THR A 67 19.05 0.40 5.83
C THR A 67 20.12 1.18 6.59
N LYS A 68 20.81 0.54 7.54
CA LYS A 68 21.93 1.15 8.27
C LYS A 68 23.06 1.59 7.33
N ARG A 69 23.46 0.71 6.41
CA ARG A 69 24.61 0.94 5.50
C ARG A 69 24.30 1.89 4.35
N HIS A 70 23.07 1.88 3.84
CA HIS A 70 22.72 2.55 2.60
C HIS A 70 21.64 3.62 2.74
N GLY A 71 20.92 3.66 3.86
CA GLY A 71 19.68 4.42 3.95
C GLY A 71 18.59 3.85 3.04
N VAL A 72 17.47 4.56 2.91
CA VAL A 72 16.33 4.19 2.06
C VAL A 72 15.77 5.42 1.38
N ARG A 73 15.51 5.31 0.07
CA ARG A 73 14.79 6.32 -0.70
C ARG A 73 13.93 5.63 -1.75
N LEU A 74 12.62 5.86 -1.71
CA LEU A 74 11.69 5.26 -2.67
C LEU A 74 11.62 6.08 -3.97
N PRO A 75 11.33 5.43 -5.12
CA PRO A 75 11.13 6.12 -6.38
C PRO A 75 10.03 7.18 -6.28
N GLY A 76 10.32 8.42 -6.71
CA GLY A 76 9.38 9.53 -6.64
C GLY A 76 9.21 10.17 -5.25
N GLY A 77 9.88 9.66 -4.21
CA GLY A 77 9.80 10.19 -2.85
C GLY A 77 10.71 11.40 -2.62
N PHE A 78 10.16 12.43 -1.96
CA PHE A 78 10.92 13.57 -1.44
C PHE A 78 11.65 13.25 -0.13
N ALA A 79 11.14 12.28 0.63
CA ALA A 79 11.73 11.85 1.89
C ALA A 79 12.59 10.58 1.70
N GLY A 80 13.67 10.49 2.47
CA GLY A 80 14.58 9.36 2.47
C GLY A 80 15.48 9.39 3.70
N SER A 81 15.94 8.23 4.14
CA SER A 81 16.92 8.12 5.21
C SER A 81 18.33 8.08 4.63
N ARG A 82 19.27 8.74 5.31
CA ARG A 82 20.71 8.58 5.05
C ARG A 82 21.22 7.37 5.85
N PRO A 83 22.36 6.77 5.45
CA PRO A 83 23.05 5.80 6.30
C PRO A 83 23.25 6.34 7.72
N ALA A 84 23.10 5.50 8.73
CA ALA A 84 23.12 5.91 10.14
C ALA A 84 24.17 5.15 10.96
N PRO A 85 25.13 5.85 11.58
CA PRO A 85 25.98 5.31 12.65
C PRO A 85 25.62 5.92 14.03
N PRO A 86 25.84 5.28 15.22
CA PRO A 86 25.67 3.89 15.67
C PRO A 86 24.20 3.62 16.13
N PHE A 87 23.94 2.54 16.90
CA PHE A 87 22.59 2.02 17.23
C PHE A 87 21.61 3.05 17.84
N GLU A 88 22.09 4.09 18.53
CA GLU A 88 21.24 5.13 19.15
C GLU A 88 20.45 5.98 18.16
N VAL A 89 20.94 6.13 16.92
CA VAL A 89 20.25 6.89 15.87
C VAL A 89 19.60 6.00 14.82
N LEU A 90 19.63 4.66 14.97
CA LEU A 90 19.05 3.73 14.00
C LEU A 90 17.50 3.73 14.01
N ALA A 91 16.89 4.10 15.15
CA ALA A 91 15.43 4.14 15.27
C ALA A 91 14.80 5.11 14.26
N SER A 92 15.40 6.28 14.02
CA SER A 92 14.85 7.30 13.12
C SER A 92 14.82 6.85 11.65
N PRO A 93 15.92 6.34 11.05
CA PRO A 93 15.91 5.72 9.73
C PRO A 93 14.94 4.55 9.59
N CYS A 94 14.80 3.70 10.61
CA CYS A 94 13.84 2.59 10.60
C CYS A 94 12.40 3.09 10.58
N HIS A 95 12.04 4.06 11.44
CA HIS A 95 10.71 4.68 11.43
C HIS A 95 10.42 5.40 10.11
N LEU A 96 11.40 6.12 9.57
CA LEU A 96 11.25 6.78 8.28
C LEU A 96 11.06 5.76 7.14
N THR A 97 11.79 4.65 7.17
CA THR A 97 11.63 3.56 6.21
C THR A 97 10.24 2.95 6.31
N ALA A 98 9.76 2.65 7.52
CA ALA A 98 8.40 2.12 7.71
C ALA A 98 7.33 3.10 7.21
N ALA A 99 7.47 4.39 7.51
CA ALA A 99 6.55 5.43 7.05
C ALA A 99 6.53 5.53 5.50
N LEU A 100 7.69 5.51 4.86
CA LEU A 100 7.81 5.51 3.41
C LEU A 100 7.15 4.27 2.78
N CYS A 101 7.33 3.10 3.40
CA CYS A 101 6.73 1.86 2.91
C CYS A 101 5.20 1.87 3.02
N LYS A 102 4.60 2.48 4.06
CA LYS A 102 3.14 2.53 4.23
C LYS A 102 2.40 3.18 3.07
N ASP A 103 3.01 4.19 2.44
CA ASP A 103 2.39 4.88 1.31
C ASP A 103 2.62 4.14 -0.01
N TYR A 104 3.67 3.31 -0.08
CA TYR A 104 4.13 2.67 -1.31
C TYR A 104 3.65 1.23 -1.47
N PHE A 105 3.41 0.51 -0.37
CA PHE A 105 2.93 -0.86 -0.36
C PHE A 105 1.44 -0.92 0.01
N SER A 106 0.78 -2.00 -0.41
CA SER A 106 -0.65 -2.20 -0.19
C SER A 106 -0.94 -2.63 1.25
N ASP A 107 -0.03 -3.40 1.85
CA ASP A 107 -0.15 -3.83 3.23
C ASP A 107 0.25 -2.70 4.20
N ARG A 108 -0.70 -2.31 5.05
CA ARG A 108 -0.51 -1.26 6.07
C ARG A 108 0.08 -1.79 7.37
N SER A 109 0.37 -3.09 7.46
CA SER A 109 0.89 -3.76 8.65
C SER A 109 2.39 -3.54 8.89
N ALA A 110 3.07 -2.78 8.03
CA ALA A 110 4.50 -2.44 8.15
C ALA A 110 4.81 -1.42 9.27
#